data_AF-A0A951SJE6-F1
#
_entry.id   AF-A0A951SJE6-F1
#
_cell.length_a   1.000
_cell.length_b   1.000
_cell.length_c   1.000
_cell.angle_alpha   90.00
_cell.angle_beta   90.00
_cell.angle_gamma   90.00
#
_symmetry.space_group_name_H-M   'P 1'
#
loop_
_entity.id
_entity.type
_entity.pdbx_description
1 polymer ?
#
loop_
_entity_poly.entity_id
_entity_poly.type
_entity_poly.pdbx_seq_one_letter_code
_entity_poly.pdbx_strand_id
1 'polypeptide(L)'
;MTRRRAWPGECTAALVAALLPCVAAGAVIEVPTGGDALRRAVAAAAPGDTLRLAPGNHDGPLVIDRPLVIEGAGSAVVDGGGVGSVIRIRAPGTTVRGLVIRGSGTNGADIDAAVHAERTADGVLIEDNLIEGNLFGIVLQGPDDAVARRNRIANRNDLWLNNRGNGIQMWSNTRTVVEFNHVVGGRDGIFITSAHGNVIRGNTFEDTRFAVHYMYANRNEVTDNVSIRSHTGFALMFSDRLAVLRNVSVDDRDQGLLFHTSHRSTVEGNWVKGAGEKCVFIYTSTRNNLRANRFEGCGIGIHFTGGAEDNEIVGNAFVANRTQVKYSGTVHYEWSKDGRGNYWSDNPSFDLDDDGIADVAYRPNNIVDRVVWSYPLAKLLLASPAMETLRFAQSQFPTLYPGGVIDSHPLIAPPPLPTKLPDARTGT
;
A
#
# COMPACT_ATOMS: atom_id res chain seq x y z
N MET A 1 9.00 -13.99 -85.51
CA MET A 1 8.07 -14.79 -86.33
C MET A 1 7.72 -16.06 -85.58
N THR A 2 6.42 -16.23 -85.26
CA THR A 2 5.68 -17.50 -85.11
C THR A 2 6.31 -18.67 -84.33
N ARG A 3 5.68 -19.05 -83.20
CA ARG A 3 4.77 -20.22 -83.15
C ARG A 3 4.10 -20.34 -81.78
N ARG A 4 2.78 -20.53 -81.81
CA ARG A 4 1.93 -20.94 -80.69
C ARG A 4 2.26 -22.38 -80.27
N ARG A 5 2.22 -22.66 -78.96
CA ARG A 5 1.85 -23.97 -78.40
C ARG A 5 0.93 -23.73 -77.21
N ALA A 6 -0.23 -24.36 -77.25
CA ALA A 6 -1.18 -24.45 -76.14
C ALA A 6 -0.85 -25.67 -75.28
N TRP A 7 -1.10 -25.59 -73.97
CA TRP A 7 -1.68 -26.70 -73.20
C TRP A 7 -2.34 -26.21 -71.89
N PRO A 8 -3.29 -27.01 -71.34
CA PRO A 8 -4.31 -26.57 -70.38
C PRO A 8 -4.09 -27.11 -68.95
N GLY A 9 -4.85 -26.57 -67.99
CA GLY A 9 -5.10 -27.14 -66.65
C GLY A 9 -3.94 -26.98 -65.67
N GLU A 10 -4.11 -26.72 -64.38
CA GLU A 10 -5.27 -26.82 -63.48
C GLU A 10 -5.04 -25.80 -62.34
N CYS A 11 -6.07 -25.00 -62.00
CA CYS A 11 -6.07 -24.18 -60.80
C CYS A 11 -6.55 -25.04 -59.62
N THR A 12 -5.63 -25.59 -58.83
CA THR A 12 -5.94 -26.12 -57.50
C THR A 12 -6.03 -24.97 -56.51
N ALA A 13 -7.24 -24.47 -56.27
CA ALA A 13 -7.52 -23.57 -55.17
C ALA A 13 -7.47 -24.35 -53.85
N ALA A 14 -6.38 -24.23 -53.11
CA ALA A 14 -6.28 -24.73 -51.74
C ALA A 14 -7.14 -23.84 -50.81
N LEU A 15 -8.28 -24.35 -50.40
CA LEU A 15 -9.15 -23.71 -49.41
C LEU A 15 -8.52 -23.91 -48.02
N VAL A 16 -7.76 -22.92 -47.54
CA VAL A 16 -7.32 -22.87 -46.15
C VAL A 16 -8.53 -22.46 -45.30
N ALA A 17 -9.22 -23.43 -44.73
CA ALA A 17 -10.27 -23.19 -43.74
C ALA A 17 -9.61 -22.59 -42.47
N ALA A 18 -9.78 -21.30 -42.27
CA ALA A 18 -9.44 -20.64 -41.03
C ALA A 18 -10.37 -21.16 -39.92
N LEU A 19 -9.89 -22.15 -39.16
CA LEU A 19 -10.48 -22.55 -37.88
C LEU A 19 -10.26 -21.41 -36.88
N LEU A 20 -11.22 -20.48 -36.82
CA LEU A 20 -11.37 -19.58 -35.69
C LEU A 20 -11.55 -20.45 -34.44
N PRO A 21 -10.71 -20.33 -33.40
CA PRO A 21 -10.94 -21.04 -32.16
C PRO A 21 -12.24 -20.53 -31.56
N CYS A 22 -13.28 -21.36 -31.63
CA CYS A 22 -14.51 -21.17 -30.89
C CYS A 22 -14.12 -21.33 -29.41
N VAL A 23 -13.91 -20.21 -28.71
CA VAL A 23 -13.85 -20.23 -27.24
C VAL A 23 -15.25 -20.63 -26.81
N ALA A 24 -15.44 -21.92 -26.50
CA ALA A 24 -16.70 -22.41 -25.99
C ALA A 24 -17.01 -21.63 -24.71
N ALA A 25 -18.08 -20.83 -24.72
CA ALA A 25 -18.57 -20.19 -23.51
C ALA A 25 -19.01 -21.31 -22.55
N GLY A 26 -18.45 -21.33 -21.34
CA GLY A 26 -18.79 -22.33 -20.34
C GLY A 26 -20.27 -22.28 -19.96
N ALA A 27 -20.80 -23.43 -19.54
CA ALA A 27 -22.18 -23.54 -19.11
C ALA A 27 -22.40 -22.78 -17.80
N VAL A 28 -23.63 -22.30 -17.60
CA VAL A 28 -24.06 -21.75 -16.31
C VAL A 28 -24.82 -22.84 -15.56
N ILE A 29 -24.32 -23.19 -14.38
CA ILE A 29 -24.86 -24.23 -13.51
C ILE A 29 -25.40 -23.56 -12.25
N GLU A 30 -26.71 -23.65 -12.05
CA GLU A 30 -27.38 -23.19 -10.83
C GLU A 30 -27.10 -24.18 -9.69
N VAL A 31 -26.57 -23.69 -8.57
CA VAL A 31 -26.19 -24.48 -7.41
C VAL A 31 -27.16 -24.19 -6.27
N PRO A 32 -28.02 -25.15 -5.87
CA PRO A 32 -28.92 -24.96 -4.73
C PRO A 32 -28.14 -24.96 -3.40
N THR A 33 -28.73 -24.40 -2.35
CA THR A 33 -28.17 -24.43 -1.00
C THR A 33 -28.28 -25.82 -0.36
N GLY A 34 -27.42 -26.08 0.63
CA GLY A 34 -27.53 -27.21 1.56
C GLY A 34 -26.83 -28.50 1.12
N GLY A 35 -26.25 -29.20 2.10
CA GLY A 35 -25.50 -30.45 1.90
C GLY A 35 -24.33 -30.27 0.93
N ASP A 36 -23.92 -31.36 0.26
CA ASP A 36 -22.76 -31.32 -0.65
C ASP A 36 -23.07 -30.73 -2.05
N ALA A 37 -24.10 -29.89 -2.20
CA ALA A 37 -24.51 -29.35 -3.51
C ALA A 37 -23.38 -28.60 -4.22
N LEU A 38 -22.72 -27.68 -3.52
CA LEU A 38 -21.60 -26.90 -4.07
C LEU A 38 -20.41 -27.79 -4.45
N ARG A 39 -20.03 -28.73 -3.57
CA ARG A 39 -18.92 -29.67 -3.85
C ARG A 39 -19.20 -30.53 -5.08
N ARG A 40 -20.42 -31.06 -5.20
CA ARG A 40 -20.83 -31.85 -6.37
C ARG A 40 -20.84 -31.01 -7.64
N ALA A 41 -21.31 -29.77 -7.57
CA ALA A 41 -21.29 -28.86 -8.72
C ALA A 41 -19.85 -28.60 -9.20
N VAL A 42 -18.91 -28.32 -8.29
CA VAL A 42 -17.49 -28.13 -8.65
C VAL A 42 -16.85 -29.40 -9.22
N ALA A 43 -17.19 -30.56 -8.68
CA ALA A 43 -16.69 -31.84 -9.19
C ALA A 43 -17.23 -32.18 -10.59
N ALA A 44 -18.45 -31.75 -10.92
CA ALA A 44 -19.10 -32.02 -12.20
C ALA A 44 -18.84 -30.96 -13.29
N ALA A 45 -18.42 -29.75 -12.90
CA ALA A 45 -18.21 -28.64 -13.81
C ALA A 45 -17.06 -28.87 -14.79
N ALA A 46 -17.23 -28.42 -16.02
CA ALA A 46 -16.18 -28.37 -17.02
C ALA A 46 -15.34 -27.08 -16.88
N PRO A 47 -14.08 -27.06 -17.35
CA PRO A 47 -13.30 -25.84 -17.44
C PRO A 47 -14.04 -24.73 -18.19
N GLY A 48 -14.12 -23.55 -17.59
CA GLY A 48 -14.81 -22.37 -18.11
C GLY A 48 -16.25 -22.20 -17.61
N ASP A 49 -16.83 -23.22 -16.96
CA ASP A 49 -18.19 -23.15 -16.45
C ASP A 49 -18.36 -22.11 -15.33
N THR A 50 -19.56 -21.57 -15.23
CA THR A 50 -19.99 -20.66 -14.17
C THR A 50 -20.92 -21.39 -13.21
N LEU A 51 -20.53 -21.45 -11.94
CA LEU A 51 -21.38 -21.91 -10.85
C LEU A 51 -22.07 -20.71 -10.21
N ARG A 52 -23.37 -20.59 -10.44
CA ARG A 52 -24.20 -19.57 -9.82
C ARG A 52 -24.85 -20.13 -8.57
N LEU A 53 -24.42 -19.62 -7.43
CA LEU A 53 -24.89 -20.09 -6.13
C LEU A 53 -26.22 -19.41 -5.80
N ALA A 54 -27.23 -20.22 -5.48
CA ALA A 54 -28.49 -19.72 -4.96
C ALA A 54 -28.26 -18.96 -3.63
N PRO A 55 -29.07 -17.93 -3.33
CA PRO A 55 -28.99 -17.20 -2.06
C PRO A 55 -29.08 -18.14 -0.85
N GLY A 56 -28.23 -17.92 0.16
CA GLY A 56 -28.18 -18.73 1.38
C GLY A 56 -26.87 -19.49 1.57
N ASN A 57 -26.86 -20.47 2.48
CA ASN A 57 -25.64 -21.12 2.95
C ASN A 57 -25.21 -22.29 2.05
N HIS A 58 -23.91 -22.32 1.75
CA HIS A 58 -23.21 -23.38 1.04
C HIS A 58 -22.03 -23.86 1.87
N ASP A 59 -21.89 -25.18 2.01
CA ASP A 59 -20.87 -25.78 2.86
C ASP A 59 -19.51 -25.82 2.14
N GLY A 60 -18.54 -25.08 2.68
CA GLY A 60 -17.12 -25.21 2.40
C GLY A 60 -16.45 -26.25 3.32
N PRO A 61 -15.11 -26.45 3.24
CA PRO A 61 -14.16 -25.80 2.35
C PRO A 61 -14.21 -26.31 0.91
N LEU A 62 -13.82 -25.47 -0.05
CA LEU A 62 -13.81 -25.77 -1.48
C LEU A 62 -12.39 -25.79 -2.06
N VAL A 63 -12.12 -26.71 -2.98
CA VAL A 63 -10.91 -26.71 -3.82
C VAL A 63 -11.32 -26.55 -5.28
N ILE A 64 -10.81 -25.51 -5.93
CA ILE A 64 -11.03 -25.21 -7.35
C ILE A 64 -9.76 -25.54 -8.12
N ASP A 65 -9.77 -26.67 -8.81
CA ASP A 65 -8.65 -27.29 -9.53
C ASP A 65 -8.80 -27.24 -11.05
N ARG A 66 -9.87 -26.61 -11.55
CA ARG A 66 -10.07 -26.26 -12.97
C ARG A 66 -10.58 -24.81 -13.09
N PRO A 67 -10.34 -24.11 -14.22
CA PRO A 67 -10.81 -22.74 -14.40
C PRO A 67 -12.33 -22.68 -14.27
N LEU A 68 -12.84 -21.94 -13.29
CA LEU A 68 -14.28 -21.79 -13.03
C LEU A 68 -14.61 -20.35 -12.66
N VAL A 69 -15.87 -19.96 -12.86
CA VAL A 69 -16.45 -18.76 -12.25
C VAL A 69 -17.36 -19.20 -11.12
N ILE A 70 -17.10 -18.76 -9.90
CA ILE A 70 -17.99 -18.94 -8.74
C ILE A 70 -18.64 -17.59 -8.44
N GLU A 71 -19.96 -17.51 -8.57
CA GLU A 71 -20.70 -16.26 -8.36
C GLU A 71 -21.90 -16.43 -7.41
N GLY A 72 -22.05 -15.49 -6.48
CA GLY A 72 -23.12 -15.53 -5.46
C GLY A 72 -24.09 -14.36 -5.46
N ALA A 73 -23.96 -13.42 -6.42
CA ALA A 73 -24.80 -12.23 -6.56
C ALA A 73 -25.00 -11.42 -5.25
N GLY A 74 -24.03 -11.45 -4.33
CA GLY A 74 -24.02 -10.74 -3.05
C GLY A 74 -24.81 -11.39 -1.92
N SER A 75 -25.39 -12.58 -2.13
CA SER A 75 -26.31 -13.21 -1.17
C SER A 75 -26.03 -14.69 -0.88
N ALA A 76 -25.15 -15.34 -1.66
CA ALA A 76 -24.66 -16.67 -1.33
C ALA A 76 -23.53 -16.60 -0.30
N VAL A 77 -23.64 -17.42 0.75
CA VAL A 77 -22.65 -17.58 1.81
C VAL A 77 -21.89 -18.88 1.58
N VAL A 78 -20.56 -18.83 1.53
CA VAL A 78 -19.70 -20.01 1.60
C VAL A 78 -19.06 -20.05 2.98
N ASP A 79 -19.42 -21.06 3.77
CA ASP A 79 -18.99 -21.23 5.16
C ASP A 79 -17.97 -22.35 5.29
N GLY A 80 -16.75 -22.05 5.73
CA GLY A 80 -15.67 -23.03 5.90
C GLY A 80 -15.81 -23.94 7.13
N GLY A 81 -16.79 -23.71 8.01
CA GLY A 81 -17.04 -24.56 9.18
C GLY A 81 -15.93 -24.51 10.25
N GLY A 82 -15.03 -23.52 10.18
CA GLY A 82 -13.92 -23.34 11.12
C GLY A 82 -12.71 -24.22 10.85
N VAL A 83 -12.58 -24.81 9.65
CA VAL A 83 -11.47 -25.70 9.30
C VAL A 83 -10.83 -25.30 7.97
N GLY A 84 -9.52 -25.11 7.97
CA GLY A 84 -8.77 -24.85 6.75
C GLY A 84 -9.11 -23.50 6.10
N SER A 85 -8.74 -23.34 4.83
CA SER A 85 -9.19 -22.22 4.01
C SER A 85 -10.56 -22.50 3.40
N VAL A 86 -11.44 -21.50 3.35
CA VAL A 86 -12.82 -21.63 2.86
C VAL A 86 -12.84 -21.95 1.37
N ILE A 87 -12.08 -21.22 0.56
CA ILE A 87 -11.92 -21.47 -0.88
C ILE A 87 -10.43 -21.52 -1.22
N ARG A 88 -9.98 -22.63 -1.78
CA ARG A 88 -8.61 -22.83 -2.25
C ARG A 88 -8.60 -22.93 -3.77
N ILE A 89 -7.83 -22.07 -4.43
CA ILE A 89 -7.78 -21.95 -5.89
C ILE A 89 -6.43 -22.44 -6.38
N ARG A 90 -6.47 -23.44 -7.26
CA ARG A 90 -5.30 -24.06 -7.91
C ARG A 90 -5.32 -23.92 -9.42
N ALA A 91 -6.42 -23.43 -10.00
CA ALA A 91 -6.55 -23.29 -11.43
C ALA A 91 -6.43 -21.84 -11.90
N PRO A 92 -5.75 -21.61 -13.04
CA PRO A 92 -5.62 -20.28 -13.61
C PRO A 92 -6.96 -19.77 -14.13
N GLY A 93 -7.09 -18.45 -14.25
CA GLY A 93 -8.28 -17.78 -14.79
C GLY A 93 -9.56 -18.00 -13.98
N THR A 94 -9.46 -18.50 -12.75
CA THR A 94 -10.60 -18.69 -11.86
C THR A 94 -11.14 -17.34 -11.40
N THR A 95 -12.47 -17.18 -11.37
CA THR A 95 -13.13 -16.00 -10.80
C THR A 95 -13.93 -16.39 -9.56
N VAL A 96 -13.79 -15.63 -8.49
CA VAL A 96 -14.60 -15.73 -7.27
C VAL A 96 -15.22 -14.36 -6.99
N ARG A 97 -16.55 -14.27 -7.12
CA ARG A 97 -17.22 -12.96 -7.03
C ARG A 97 -18.59 -12.94 -6.36
N GLY A 98 -18.90 -11.82 -5.72
CA GLY A 98 -20.22 -11.59 -5.15
C GLY A 98 -20.60 -12.62 -4.08
N LEU A 99 -19.64 -13.13 -3.32
CA LEU A 99 -19.90 -14.08 -2.24
C LEU A 99 -19.78 -13.39 -0.87
N VAL A 100 -20.49 -13.94 0.11
CA VAL A 100 -20.12 -13.81 1.52
C VAL A 100 -19.24 -15.01 1.88
N ILE A 101 -18.00 -14.78 2.33
CA ILE A 101 -17.04 -15.86 2.60
C ILE A 101 -16.60 -15.78 4.06
N ARG A 102 -16.83 -16.85 4.83
CA ARG A 102 -16.59 -16.85 6.28
C ARG A 102 -16.20 -18.21 6.83
N GLY A 103 -15.76 -18.21 8.09
CA GLY A 103 -15.56 -19.44 8.84
C GLY A 103 -14.33 -20.23 8.42
N SER A 104 -13.22 -19.58 8.04
CA SER A 104 -11.92 -20.27 7.94
C SER A 104 -11.51 -20.87 9.29
N GLY A 105 -10.55 -21.80 9.26
CA GLY A 105 -9.81 -22.21 10.45
C GLY A 105 -8.93 -21.10 11.03
N THR A 106 -8.19 -21.44 12.09
CA THR A 106 -7.33 -20.52 12.84
C THR A 106 -5.86 -20.95 12.85
N ASN A 107 -5.44 -21.85 11.95
CA ASN A 107 -4.04 -22.24 11.84
C ASN A 107 -3.23 -21.20 11.06
N GLY A 108 -2.41 -20.43 11.78
CA GLY A 108 -1.50 -19.45 11.17
C GLY A 108 -0.36 -20.05 10.34
N ALA A 109 0.03 -21.30 10.61
CA ALA A 109 1.07 -21.98 9.85
C ALA A 109 0.59 -22.43 8.47
N ASP A 110 -0.67 -22.88 8.39
CA ASP A 110 -1.32 -23.29 7.13
C ASP A 110 -1.94 -22.10 6.38
N ILE A 111 -1.93 -20.91 7.01
CA ILE A 111 -2.50 -19.67 6.49
C ILE A 111 -3.99 -19.85 6.16
N ASP A 112 -4.77 -20.34 7.13
CA ASP A 112 -6.22 -20.52 6.96
C ASP A 112 -6.90 -19.20 6.52
N ALA A 113 -7.44 -19.18 5.31
CA ALA A 113 -7.94 -17.97 4.67
C ALA A 113 -9.38 -18.10 4.18
N ALA A 114 -10.02 -16.95 3.90
CA ALA A 114 -11.27 -16.95 3.14
C ALA A 114 -11.04 -17.44 1.71
N VAL A 115 -10.06 -16.86 1.02
CA VAL A 115 -9.65 -17.28 -0.31
C VAL A 115 -8.14 -17.44 -0.36
N HIS A 116 -7.66 -18.64 -0.71
CA HIS A 116 -6.24 -18.95 -0.88
C HIS A 116 -5.97 -19.35 -2.32
N ALA A 117 -5.41 -18.43 -3.11
CA ALA A 117 -4.91 -18.70 -4.44
C ALA A 117 -3.45 -19.17 -4.37
N GLU A 118 -3.21 -20.38 -4.86
CA GLU A 118 -1.89 -21.00 -4.92
C GLU A 118 -1.14 -20.61 -6.20
N ARG A 119 0.13 -21.00 -6.27
CA ARG A 119 1.08 -20.62 -7.33
C ARG A 119 0.64 -20.96 -8.76
N THR A 120 -0.31 -21.89 -8.94
CA THR A 120 -0.82 -22.29 -10.25
C THR A 120 -2.07 -21.52 -10.66
N ALA A 121 -2.56 -20.60 -9.83
CA ALA A 121 -3.79 -19.85 -10.05
C ALA A 121 -3.55 -18.50 -10.76
N ASP A 122 -2.69 -18.49 -11.80
CA ASP A 122 -2.38 -17.28 -12.56
C ASP A 122 -3.65 -16.65 -13.15
N GLY A 123 -3.73 -15.32 -13.15
CA GLY A 123 -4.88 -14.59 -13.68
C GLY A 123 -6.16 -14.77 -12.86
N VAL A 124 -6.08 -15.22 -11.61
CA VAL A 124 -7.25 -15.31 -10.72
C VAL A 124 -7.88 -13.93 -10.47
N LEU A 125 -9.21 -13.87 -10.50
CA LEU A 125 -9.99 -12.66 -10.18
C LEU A 125 -10.82 -12.90 -8.92
N ILE A 126 -10.57 -12.13 -7.87
CA ILE A 126 -11.31 -12.16 -6.61
C ILE A 126 -11.97 -10.78 -6.43
N GLU A 127 -13.27 -10.68 -6.70
CA GLU A 127 -13.94 -9.37 -6.76
C GLU A 127 -15.31 -9.29 -6.08
N ASP A 128 -15.65 -8.10 -5.58
CA ASP A 128 -17.00 -7.79 -5.07
C ASP A 128 -17.48 -8.76 -3.98
N ASN A 129 -16.56 -9.32 -3.17
CA ASN A 129 -16.89 -10.23 -2.07
C ASN A 129 -16.97 -9.50 -0.71
N LEU A 130 -17.84 -10.01 0.16
CA LEU A 130 -17.85 -9.71 1.58
C LEU A 130 -17.11 -10.83 2.32
N ILE A 131 -15.97 -10.52 2.92
CA ILE A 131 -15.09 -11.47 3.60
C ILE A 131 -15.12 -11.17 5.09
N GLU A 132 -15.65 -12.08 5.91
CA GLU A 132 -15.89 -11.83 7.32
C GLU A 132 -15.53 -13.02 8.22
N GLY A 133 -14.98 -12.74 9.41
CA GLY A 133 -14.76 -13.78 10.42
C GLY A 133 -13.70 -14.84 10.07
N ASN A 134 -12.81 -14.55 9.13
CA ASN A 134 -11.69 -15.42 8.74
C ASN A 134 -10.39 -15.01 9.44
N LEU A 135 -9.43 -15.94 9.55
CA LEU A 135 -8.09 -15.62 10.05
C LEU A 135 -7.37 -14.72 9.05
N PHE A 136 -7.14 -15.20 7.82
CA PHE A 136 -6.67 -14.40 6.69
C PHE A 136 -7.83 -14.12 5.71
N GLY A 137 -7.81 -12.97 5.04
CA GLY A 137 -8.84 -12.63 4.06
C GLY A 137 -8.53 -13.28 2.71
N ILE A 138 -7.72 -12.60 1.90
CA ILE A 138 -7.26 -13.08 0.60
C ILE A 138 -5.77 -13.40 0.67
N VAL A 139 -5.38 -14.59 0.24
CA VAL A 139 -3.97 -15.01 0.13
C VAL A 139 -3.64 -15.28 -1.32
N LEU A 140 -2.70 -14.53 -1.87
CA LEU A 140 -2.13 -14.68 -3.21
C LEU A 140 -0.69 -15.19 -3.06
N GLN A 141 -0.54 -16.51 -3.01
CA GLN A 141 0.74 -17.17 -2.77
C GLN A 141 1.30 -17.76 -4.07
N GLY A 142 2.03 -16.94 -4.80
CA GLY A 142 2.70 -17.29 -6.05
C GLY A 142 1.98 -17.03 -7.39
N PRO A 143 0.65 -16.79 -7.49
CA PRO A 143 0.04 -16.60 -8.80
C PRO A 143 0.43 -15.26 -9.40
N ASP A 144 0.78 -15.26 -10.68
CA ASP A 144 1.01 -14.05 -11.46
C ASP A 144 -0.31 -13.48 -11.99
N ASP A 145 -0.30 -12.19 -12.33
CA ASP A 145 -1.43 -11.53 -13.02
C ASP A 145 -2.77 -11.61 -12.25
N ALA A 146 -2.70 -11.86 -10.93
CA ALA A 146 -3.87 -11.95 -10.07
C ALA A 146 -4.51 -10.57 -9.84
N VAL A 147 -5.83 -10.54 -9.67
CA VAL A 147 -6.57 -9.32 -9.37
C VAL A 147 -7.46 -9.54 -8.15
N ALA A 148 -7.25 -8.75 -7.10
CA ALA A 148 -8.13 -8.67 -5.94
C ALA A 148 -8.75 -7.27 -5.89
N ARG A 149 -10.05 -7.14 -6.19
CA ARG A 149 -10.68 -5.82 -6.29
C ARG A 149 -12.05 -5.69 -5.66
N ARG A 150 -12.36 -4.51 -5.12
CA ARG A 150 -13.71 -4.19 -4.57
C ARG A 150 -14.20 -5.19 -3.52
N ASN A 151 -13.30 -5.83 -2.78
CA ASN A 151 -13.68 -6.71 -1.67
C ASN A 151 -13.78 -5.89 -0.38
N ARG A 152 -14.74 -6.26 0.48
CA ARG A 152 -14.86 -5.75 1.84
C ARG A 152 -14.42 -6.81 2.83
N ILE A 153 -13.35 -6.56 3.58
CA ILE A 153 -12.67 -7.55 4.42
C ILE A 153 -12.71 -7.09 5.87
N ALA A 154 -13.36 -7.89 6.72
CA ALA A 154 -13.43 -7.73 8.16
C ALA A 154 -13.05 -9.05 8.83
N ASN A 155 -11.74 -9.29 8.95
CA ASN A 155 -11.20 -10.51 9.55
C ASN A 155 -11.43 -10.56 11.06
N ARG A 156 -11.07 -11.70 11.65
CA ARG A 156 -11.11 -11.91 13.11
C ARG A 156 -10.33 -10.85 13.87
N ASN A 157 -11.01 -10.20 14.81
CA ASN A 157 -10.44 -9.21 15.74
C ASN A 157 -10.44 -9.70 17.20
N ASP A 158 -10.91 -10.91 17.45
CA ASP A 158 -11.00 -11.53 18.78
C ASP A 158 -9.68 -12.18 19.25
N LEU A 159 -8.67 -12.26 18.39
CA LEU A 159 -7.34 -12.75 18.70
C LEU A 159 -6.40 -11.63 19.15
N TRP A 160 -5.32 -11.97 19.87
CA TRP A 160 -4.19 -11.07 20.07
C TRP A 160 -3.65 -10.57 18.73
N LEU A 161 -3.27 -9.29 18.65
CA LEU A 161 -2.90 -8.62 17.39
C LEU A 161 -1.91 -9.43 16.53
N ASN A 162 -0.86 -10.00 17.15
CA ASN A 162 0.16 -10.75 16.43
C ASN A 162 -0.33 -12.11 15.90
N ASN A 163 -1.42 -12.64 16.48
CA ASN A 163 -2.04 -13.91 16.09
C ASN A 163 -3.18 -13.71 15.09
N ARG A 164 -3.58 -12.46 14.79
CA ARG A 164 -4.54 -12.17 13.72
C ARG A 164 -3.87 -12.36 12.36
N GLY A 165 -4.64 -12.76 11.35
CA GLY A 165 -4.17 -12.81 9.98
C GLY A 165 -4.31 -11.45 9.28
N ASN A 166 -3.72 -11.38 8.10
CA ASN A 166 -3.72 -10.18 7.26
C ASN A 166 -5.02 -10.11 6.43
N GLY A 167 -5.46 -8.90 6.09
CA GLY A 167 -6.57 -8.68 5.17
C GLY A 167 -6.29 -9.30 3.80
N ILE A 168 -5.18 -8.88 3.19
CA ILE A 168 -4.67 -9.45 1.95
C ILE A 168 -3.18 -9.78 2.14
N GLN A 169 -2.77 -10.97 1.73
CA GLN A 169 -1.38 -11.41 1.76
C GLN A 169 -0.89 -11.73 0.36
N MET A 170 0.23 -11.11 -0.02
CA MET A 170 0.89 -11.29 -1.31
C MET A 170 2.27 -11.88 -1.08
N TRP A 171 2.57 -13.00 -1.74
CA TRP A 171 3.87 -13.65 -1.65
C TRP A 171 4.31 -14.17 -3.01
N SER A 172 5.50 -13.75 -3.47
CA SER A 172 6.17 -14.29 -4.66
C SER A 172 5.35 -14.22 -5.94
N ASN A 173 4.63 -13.12 -6.13
CA ASN A 173 3.85 -12.82 -7.33
C ASN A 173 4.39 -11.58 -8.08
N THR A 174 4.08 -11.52 -9.38
CA THR A 174 4.30 -10.35 -10.23
C THR A 174 3.04 -9.97 -11.02
N ARG A 175 2.99 -8.72 -11.49
CA ARG A 175 1.87 -8.16 -12.28
C ARG A 175 0.50 -8.29 -11.60
N THR A 176 0.48 -8.46 -10.28
CA THR A 176 -0.75 -8.53 -9.47
C THR A 176 -1.29 -7.14 -9.21
N VAL A 177 -2.62 -6.99 -9.24
CA VAL A 177 -3.34 -5.75 -8.95
C VAL A 177 -4.25 -5.95 -7.73
N VAL A 178 -4.02 -5.16 -6.68
CA VAL A 178 -4.88 -5.10 -5.49
C VAL A 178 -5.51 -3.72 -5.42
N GLU A 179 -6.80 -3.62 -5.72
CA GLU A 179 -7.43 -2.31 -5.91
C GLU A 179 -8.83 -2.15 -5.30
N PHE A 180 -9.11 -0.96 -4.79
CA PHE A 180 -10.44 -0.59 -4.30
C PHE A 180 -11.02 -1.54 -3.23
N ASN A 181 -10.16 -2.22 -2.47
CA ASN A 181 -10.59 -3.04 -1.35
C ASN A 181 -10.74 -2.19 -0.09
N HIS A 182 -11.68 -2.58 0.77
CA HIS A 182 -11.87 -1.98 2.10
C HIS A 182 -11.55 -3.01 3.16
N VAL A 183 -10.48 -2.79 3.93
CA VAL A 183 -10.04 -3.71 4.99
C VAL A 183 -10.17 -3.03 6.35
N VAL A 184 -10.85 -3.69 7.29
CA VAL A 184 -11.05 -3.20 8.65
C VAL A 184 -10.51 -4.21 9.66
N GLY A 185 -9.61 -3.76 10.53
CA GLY A 185 -9.01 -4.59 11.58
C GLY A 185 -8.09 -5.70 11.04
N GLY A 186 -8.06 -6.82 11.74
CA GLY A 186 -7.07 -7.89 11.52
C GLY A 186 -5.69 -7.52 12.07
N ARG A 187 -4.63 -8.08 11.47
CA ARG A 187 -3.24 -7.69 11.75
C ARG A 187 -2.78 -6.59 10.81
N ASP A 188 -2.44 -6.92 9.56
CA ASP A 188 -2.05 -5.94 8.54
C ASP A 188 -3.13 -5.89 7.44
N GLY A 189 -3.32 -4.72 6.83
CA GLY A 189 -4.25 -4.52 5.72
C GLY A 189 -3.82 -5.30 4.49
N ILE A 190 -2.67 -4.91 3.91
CA ILE A 190 -1.93 -5.69 2.93
C ILE A 190 -0.55 -6.02 3.48
N PHE A 191 -0.19 -7.31 3.49
CA PHE A 191 1.18 -7.76 3.70
C PHE A 191 1.77 -8.28 2.39
N ILE A 192 2.85 -7.68 1.91
CA ILE A 192 3.51 -8.03 0.67
C ILE A 192 4.97 -8.44 0.93
N THR A 193 5.32 -9.65 0.51
CA THR A 193 6.67 -10.20 0.70
C THR A 193 7.23 -10.85 -0.56
N SER A 194 8.49 -10.55 -0.89
CA SER A 194 9.19 -11.11 -2.06
C SER A 194 8.40 -11.03 -3.37
N ALA A 195 7.59 -9.98 -3.54
CA ALA A 195 6.69 -9.78 -4.67
C ALA A 195 7.03 -8.47 -5.38
N HIS A 196 7.05 -8.47 -6.71
CA HIS A 196 7.67 -7.40 -7.50
C HIS A 196 6.80 -6.98 -8.67
N GLY A 197 6.84 -5.70 -9.06
CA GLY A 197 6.11 -5.25 -10.25
C GLY A 197 4.59 -5.27 -10.11
N ASN A 198 4.08 -5.06 -8.90
CA ASN A 198 2.65 -5.10 -8.56
C ASN A 198 2.09 -3.69 -8.35
N VAL A 199 0.77 -3.58 -8.43
CA VAL A 199 0.02 -2.34 -8.21
C VAL A 199 -0.93 -2.51 -7.04
N ILE A 200 -0.77 -1.66 -6.02
CA ILE A 200 -1.66 -1.54 -4.86
C ILE A 200 -2.30 -0.15 -4.92
N ARG A 201 -3.58 -0.06 -5.28
CA ARG A 201 -4.20 1.27 -5.51
C ARG A 201 -5.63 1.44 -5.02
N GLY A 202 -5.96 2.66 -4.57
CA GLY A 202 -7.34 3.01 -4.23
C GLY A 202 -7.95 2.22 -3.06
N ASN A 203 -7.13 1.52 -2.26
CA ASN A 203 -7.61 0.72 -1.14
C ASN A 203 -7.80 1.59 0.11
N THR A 204 -8.76 1.24 0.96
CA THR A 204 -8.99 1.88 2.27
C THR A 204 -8.72 0.88 3.39
N PHE A 205 -7.94 1.30 4.37
CA PHE A 205 -7.56 0.52 5.54
C PHE A 205 -7.97 1.25 6.81
N GLU A 206 -8.64 0.56 7.72
CA GLU A 206 -9.06 1.12 9.00
C GLU A 206 -8.62 0.21 10.15
N ASP A 207 -8.03 0.82 11.18
CA ASP A 207 -7.76 0.19 12.48
C ASP A 207 -6.90 -1.10 12.37
N THR A 208 -5.90 -1.08 11.48
CA THR A 208 -4.93 -2.17 11.30
C THR A 208 -3.62 -1.90 12.05
N ARG A 209 -2.74 -2.89 12.20
CA ARG A 209 -1.36 -2.63 12.61
C ARG A 209 -0.64 -1.84 11.52
N PHE A 210 -0.52 -2.42 10.34
CA PHE A 210 0.03 -1.74 9.16
C PHE A 210 -1.01 -1.72 8.05
N ALA A 211 -1.31 -0.56 7.47
CA ALA A 211 -2.23 -0.51 6.33
C ALA A 211 -1.63 -1.22 5.12
N VAL A 212 -0.37 -0.90 4.79
CA VAL A 212 0.42 -1.61 3.79
C VAL A 212 1.81 -1.93 4.35
N HIS A 213 2.20 -3.20 4.34
CA HIS A 213 3.44 -3.70 4.94
C HIS A 213 4.29 -4.46 3.91
N TYR A 214 5.40 -3.84 3.50
CA TYR A 214 6.37 -4.38 2.57
C TYR A 214 7.50 -5.10 3.27
N MET A 215 7.90 -6.25 2.71
CA MET A 215 9.12 -6.97 3.07
C MET A 215 9.79 -7.51 1.80
N TYR A 216 10.93 -6.93 1.40
CA TYR A 216 11.69 -7.43 0.23
C TYR A 216 10.89 -7.37 -1.08
N ALA A 217 10.14 -6.30 -1.32
CA ALA A 217 9.16 -6.20 -2.41
C ALA A 217 9.45 -4.99 -3.32
N ASN A 218 10.29 -5.19 -4.33
CA ASN A 218 10.82 -4.14 -5.21
C ASN A 218 9.90 -3.76 -6.38
N ARG A 219 10.10 -2.55 -6.93
CA ARG A 219 9.45 -2.09 -8.19
C ARG A 219 7.93 -2.18 -8.16
N ASN A 220 7.32 -1.94 -7.01
CA ASN A 220 5.87 -1.92 -6.87
C ASN A 220 5.34 -0.48 -6.83
N GLU A 221 4.09 -0.31 -7.21
CA GLU A 221 3.33 0.92 -7.09
C GLU A 221 2.34 0.84 -5.92
N VAL A 222 2.37 1.84 -5.04
CA VAL A 222 1.43 2.05 -3.94
C VAL A 222 0.83 3.43 -4.11
N THR A 223 -0.39 3.49 -4.64
CA THR A 223 -0.95 4.75 -5.14
C THR A 223 -2.39 4.99 -4.71
N ASP A 224 -2.75 6.22 -4.34
CA ASP A 224 -4.13 6.61 -4.03
C ASP A 224 -4.79 5.76 -2.91
N ASN A 225 -4.01 5.17 -2.00
CA ASN A 225 -4.55 4.40 -0.88
C ASN A 225 -4.78 5.28 0.35
N VAL A 226 -5.70 4.87 1.22
CA VAL A 226 -6.06 5.59 2.44
C VAL A 226 -5.86 4.69 3.66
N SER A 227 -5.03 5.12 4.60
CA SER A 227 -4.90 4.56 5.95
C SER A 227 -5.60 5.45 6.96
N ILE A 228 -6.35 4.85 7.87
CA ILE A 228 -7.10 5.56 8.91
C ILE A 228 -6.93 4.84 10.25
N ARG A 229 -6.38 5.53 11.26
CA ARG A 229 -6.22 5.04 12.65
C ARG A 229 -5.48 3.70 12.77
N SER A 230 -4.60 3.37 11.84
CA SER A 230 -3.73 2.21 11.95
C SER A 230 -2.54 2.49 12.87
N HIS A 231 -1.76 1.48 13.28
CA HIS A 231 -0.54 1.76 14.05
C HIS A 231 0.49 2.49 13.18
N THR A 232 0.73 1.99 11.98
CA THR A 232 1.47 2.70 10.92
C THR A 232 0.69 2.61 9.62
N GLY A 233 0.63 3.70 8.86
CA GLY A 233 0.00 3.68 7.55
C GLY A 233 0.77 2.80 6.57
N PHE A 234 1.85 3.34 6.01
CA PHE A 234 2.60 2.66 4.96
C PHE A 234 4.00 2.28 5.48
N ALA A 235 4.17 1.01 5.80
CA ALA A 235 5.44 0.41 6.24
C ALA A 235 6.20 -0.16 5.04
N LEU A 236 7.15 0.61 4.52
CA LEU A 236 7.93 0.34 3.32
C LEU A 236 9.30 -0.19 3.72
N MET A 237 9.45 -1.51 3.83
CA MET A 237 10.67 -2.13 4.38
C MET A 237 11.42 -2.99 3.36
N PHE A 238 12.75 -2.89 3.40
CA PHE A 238 13.70 -3.72 2.65
C PHE A 238 13.45 -3.74 1.13
N SER A 239 13.04 -2.61 0.55
CA SER A 239 12.53 -2.56 -0.84
C SER A 239 13.19 -1.45 -1.66
N ASP A 240 13.33 -1.66 -2.96
CA ASP A 240 14.01 -0.75 -3.88
C ASP A 240 13.07 -0.34 -5.03
N ARG A 241 13.16 0.94 -5.45
CA ARG A 241 12.40 1.53 -6.56
C ARG A 241 10.87 1.43 -6.41
N LEU A 242 10.34 1.83 -5.26
CA LEU A 242 8.89 1.95 -5.08
C LEU A 242 8.37 3.26 -5.69
N ALA A 243 7.15 3.23 -6.21
CA ALA A 243 6.37 4.42 -6.51
C ALA A 243 5.28 4.56 -5.43
N VAL A 244 5.42 5.54 -4.55
CA VAL A 244 4.53 5.79 -3.40
C VAL A 244 3.84 7.12 -3.64
N LEU A 245 2.66 7.08 -4.27
CA LEU A 245 2.06 8.25 -4.88
C LEU A 245 0.67 8.55 -4.29
N ARG A 246 0.41 9.81 -3.92
CA ARG A 246 -0.94 10.27 -3.56
C ARG A 246 -1.66 9.45 -2.49
N ASN A 247 -0.92 8.79 -1.62
CA ASN A 247 -1.51 8.06 -0.49
C ASN A 247 -1.86 9.03 0.65
N VAL A 248 -2.89 8.68 1.40
CA VAL A 248 -3.35 9.44 2.56
C VAL A 248 -3.20 8.58 3.80
N SER A 249 -2.59 9.14 4.84
CA SER A 249 -2.55 8.58 6.19
C SER A 249 -3.22 9.57 7.13
N VAL A 250 -4.25 9.12 7.85
CA VAL A 250 -5.05 9.94 8.76
C VAL A 250 -5.04 9.32 10.15
N ASP A 251 -4.54 10.06 11.13
CA ASP A 251 -4.57 9.72 12.55
C ASP A 251 -3.95 8.35 12.88
N ASP A 252 -2.95 7.91 12.08
CA ASP A 252 -2.19 6.71 12.39
C ASP A 252 -1.33 6.91 13.65
N ARG A 253 -1.28 5.90 14.52
CA ARG A 253 -0.77 6.02 15.89
C ARG A 253 0.70 6.40 15.96
N ASP A 254 1.55 5.68 15.25
CA ASP A 254 3.00 5.82 15.30
C ASP A 254 3.49 6.66 14.14
N GLN A 255 3.32 6.15 12.91
CA GLN A 255 3.83 6.81 11.71
C GLN A 255 2.85 6.75 10.54
N GLY A 256 2.78 7.81 9.73
CA GLY A 256 2.06 7.72 8.47
C GLY A 256 2.87 6.98 7.39
N LEU A 257 4.14 7.36 7.23
CA LEU A 257 5.09 6.70 6.32
C LEU A 257 6.31 6.19 7.09
N LEU A 258 6.67 4.93 6.88
CA LEU A 258 7.87 4.31 7.43
C LEU A 258 8.73 3.78 6.29
N PHE A 259 9.97 4.27 6.19
CA PHE A 259 11.01 3.74 5.31
C PHE A 259 12.07 3.07 6.15
N HIS A 260 12.25 1.76 5.97
CA HIS A 260 13.27 0.98 6.66
C HIS A 260 14.09 0.18 5.66
N THR A 261 15.34 0.56 5.43
CA THR A 261 16.16 -0.04 4.36
C THR A 261 15.44 -0.03 3.00
N SER A 262 14.81 1.11 2.67
CA SER A 262 14.12 1.31 1.41
C SER A 262 14.82 2.38 0.57
N HIS A 263 15.02 2.11 -0.71
CA HIS A 263 15.95 2.88 -1.53
C HIS A 263 15.37 3.26 -2.89
N ARG A 264 15.91 4.32 -3.49
CA ARG A 264 15.64 4.73 -4.89
C ARG A 264 14.16 4.87 -5.22
N SER A 265 13.35 5.19 -4.21
CA SER A 265 11.89 5.25 -4.34
C SER A 265 11.43 6.68 -4.61
N THR A 266 10.34 6.81 -5.36
CA THR A 266 9.65 8.08 -5.59
C THR A 266 8.48 8.16 -4.62
N VAL A 267 8.41 9.23 -3.85
CA VAL A 267 7.43 9.47 -2.80
C VAL A 267 6.82 10.84 -3.07
N GLU A 268 5.69 10.85 -3.74
CA GLU A 268 5.14 12.08 -4.30
C GLU A 268 3.66 12.27 -4.01
N GLY A 269 3.27 13.49 -3.63
CA GLY A 269 1.86 13.83 -3.45
C GLY A 269 1.18 13.13 -2.26
N ASN A 270 1.92 12.53 -1.34
CA ASN A 270 1.32 11.86 -0.19
C ASN A 270 0.91 12.89 0.87
N TRP A 271 -0.16 12.59 1.61
CA TRP A 271 -0.63 13.41 2.72
C TRP A 271 -0.66 12.58 3.99
N VAL A 272 0.19 12.94 4.96
CA VAL A 272 0.10 12.43 6.32
C VAL A 272 -0.49 13.51 7.21
N LYS A 273 -1.62 13.22 7.85
CA LYS A 273 -2.35 14.14 8.71
C LYS A 273 -2.58 13.52 10.08
N GLY A 274 -2.12 14.20 11.13
CA GLY A 274 -2.46 13.86 12.51
C GLY A 274 -1.78 12.60 13.05
N ALA A 275 -0.70 12.12 12.43
CA ALA A 275 -0.01 10.94 12.94
C ALA A 275 0.56 11.21 14.35
N GLY A 276 0.28 10.28 15.28
CA GLY A 276 0.48 10.49 16.72
C GLY A 276 1.93 10.76 17.10
N GLU A 277 2.90 10.06 16.50
CA GLU A 277 4.32 10.35 16.71
C GLU A 277 5.00 11.05 15.53
N LYS A 278 5.00 10.46 14.34
CA LYS A 278 5.84 10.91 13.21
C LYS A 278 5.05 10.91 11.91
N CYS A 279 5.07 11.97 11.13
CA CYS A 279 4.52 11.93 9.78
C CYS A 279 5.33 10.95 8.92
N VAL A 280 6.66 11.07 8.95
CA VAL A 280 7.58 10.14 8.29
C VAL A 280 8.69 9.69 9.22
N PHE A 281 9.00 8.39 9.20
CA PHE A 281 10.23 7.85 9.78
C PHE A 281 11.11 7.20 8.70
N ILE A 282 12.37 7.62 8.64
CA ILE A 282 13.37 7.13 7.67
C ILE A 282 14.54 6.51 8.44
N TYR A 283 14.74 5.21 8.27
CA TYR A 283 15.82 4.46 8.89
C TYR A 283 16.60 3.70 7.82
N THR A 284 17.93 3.88 7.79
CA THR A 284 18.85 3.19 6.87
C THR A 284 18.41 3.22 5.40
N SER A 285 17.66 4.26 5.00
CA SER A 285 16.99 4.38 3.71
C SER A 285 17.59 5.55 2.95
N THR A 286 17.97 5.34 1.69
CA THR A 286 18.81 6.29 0.94
C THR A 286 18.37 6.45 -0.50
N ARG A 287 18.71 7.59 -1.10
CA ARG A 287 18.40 7.90 -2.52
C ARG A 287 16.92 7.93 -2.84
N ASN A 288 16.06 8.19 -1.86
CA ASN A 288 14.64 8.38 -2.11
C ASN A 288 14.36 9.83 -2.47
N ASN A 289 13.32 10.03 -3.26
CA ASN A 289 12.89 11.34 -3.73
C ASN A 289 11.51 11.66 -3.13
N LEU A 290 11.47 12.58 -2.17
CA LEU A 290 10.26 13.02 -1.48
C LEU A 290 9.89 14.42 -1.97
N ARG A 291 8.84 14.52 -2.79
CA ARG A 291 8.38 15.79 -3.38
C ARG A 291 6.89 15.98 -3.26
N ALA A 292 6.44 17.24 -3.19
CA ALA A 292 5.02 17.59 -3.18
C ALA A 292 4.18 16.86 -2.11
N ASN A 293 4.81 16.37 -1.04
CA ASN A 293 4.09 15.72 0.07
C ASN A 293 3.64 16.77 1.09
N ARG A 294 2.59 16.45 1.83
CA ARG A 294 2.08 17.25 2.95
C ARG A 294 2.19 16.45 4.24
N PHE A 295 2.94 17.00 5.20
CA PHE A 295 3.15 16.44 6.53
C PHE A 295 2.55 17.40 7.56
N GLU A 296 1.39 17.03 8.10
CA GLU A 296 0.54 17.96 8.82
C GLU A 296 0.10 17.45 10.20
N GLY A 297 0.24 18.30 11.22
CA GLY A 297 -0.31 18.04 12.55
C GLY A 297 0.32 16.87 13.29
N CYS A 298 1.53 16.45 12.92
CA CYS A 298 2.23 15.33 13.52
C CYS A 298 3.07 15.74 14.74
N GLY A 299 3.38 14.78 15.62
CA GLY A 299 4.37 14.99 16.69
C GLY A 299 5.73 15.41 16.14
N ILE A 300 6.20 14.74 15.09
CA ILE A 300 7.40 15.07 14.32
C ILE A 300 7.04 15.02 12.82
N GLY A 301 7.42 16.01 12.03
CA GLY A 301 7.23 15.99 10.57
C GLY A 301 8.05 14.86 9.92
N ILE A 302 9.37 14.96 9.95
CA ILE A 302 10.27 13.87 9.53
C ILE A 302 11.28 13.56 10.63
N HIS A 303 11.40 12.27 10.97
CA HIS A 303 12.53 11.77 11.75
C HIS A 303 13.39 10.88 10.87
N PHE A 304 14.68 11.15 10.79
CA PHE A 304 15.60 10.31 10.03
C PHE A 304 16.88 10.00 10.82
N THR A 305 17.36 8.76 10.72
CA THR A 305 18.53 8.26 11.47
C THR A 305 19.13 7.01 10.82
N GLY A 306 20.27 6.55 11.34
CA GLY A 306 20.92 5.31 10.89
C GLY A 306 21.51 5.39 9.48
N GLY A 307 22.15 6.51 9.13
CA GLY A 307 22.73 6.68 7.78
C GLY A 307 21.69 6.80 6.67
N ALA A 308 20.54 7.41 6.96
CA ALA A 308 19.51 7.74 5.98
C ALA A 308 19.93 8.93 5.08
N GLU A 309 21.02 8.76 4.36
CA GLU A 309 21.69 9.80 3.56
C GLU A 309 21.18 9.82 2.10
N ASP A 310 21.57 10.85 1.34
CA ASP A 310 21.25 11.03 -0.09
C ASP A 310 19.75 11.04 -0.43
N ASN A 311 18.86 11.34 0.52
CA ASN A 311 17.44 11.54 0.21
C ASN A 311 17.20 12.97 -0.25
N GLU A 312 16.50 13.14 -1.36
CA GLU A 312 16.09 14.45 -1.86
C GLU A 312 14.70 14.77 -1.28
N ILE A 313 14.59 15.84 -0.50
CA ILE A 313 13.35 16.24 0.19
C ILE A 313 13.08 17.70 -0.17
N VAL A 314 12.31 17.93 -1.24
CA VAL A 314 12.12 19.25 -1.85
C VAL A 314 10.67 19.46 -2.23
N GLY A 315 10.15 20.68 -2.07
CA GLY A 315 8.79 21.03 -2.49
C GLY A 315 7.69 20.38 -1.65
N ASN A 316 7.98 20.00 -0.41
CA ASN A 316 7.01 19.44 0.53
C ASN A 316 6.43 20.55 1.43
N ALA A 317 5.32 20.27 2.10
CA ALA A 317 4.69 21.16 3.08
C ALA A 317 4.75 20.55 4.48
N PHE A 318 5.42 21.23 5.40
CA PHE A 318 5.51 20.86 6.81
C PHE A 318 4.63 21.81 7.63
N VAL A 319 3.45 21.34 8.03
CA VAL A 319 2.40 22.20 8.55
C VAL A 319 1.99 21.79 9.96
N ALA A 320 2.11 22.73 10.91
CA ALA A 320 1.63 22.56 12.29
C ALA A 320 2.14 21.28 12.99
N ASN A 321 3.33 20.79 12.63
CA ASN A 321 3.97 19.71 13.38
C ASN A 321 4.60 20.30 14.65
N ARG A 322 4.60 19.54 15.75
CA ARG A 322 5.25 20.00 17.00
C ARG A 322 6.76 20.14 16.85
N THR A 323 7.37 19.29 16.02
CA THR A 323 8.78 19.38 15.63
C THR A 323 8.86 19.09 14.14
N GLN A 324 9.34 20.02 13.33
CA GLN A 324 9.34 19.81 11.88
C GLN A 324 10.27 18.68 11.46
N VAL A 325 11.50 18.68 11.98
CA VAL A 325 12.51 17.67 11.66
C VAL A 325 13.22 17.21 12.93
N LYS A 326 13.45 15.91 13.05
CA LYS A 326 14.34 15.32 14.05
C LYS A 326 15.51 14.61 13.36
N TYR A 327 16.73 15.06 13.67
CA TYR A 327 17.98 14.47 13.20
C TYR A 327 19.05 14.57 14.28
N SER A 328 19.81 13.50 14.52
CA SER A 328 20.81 13.47 15.60
C SER A 328 22.23 13.14 15.13
N GLY A 329 22.49 13.21 13.82
CA GLY A 329 23.85 13.05 13.28
C GLY A 329 24.57 14.38 13.08
N THR A 330 25.77 14.32 12.49
CA THR A 330 26.67 15.48 12.33
C THR A 330 26.84 15.94 10.89
N VAL A 331 26.13 15.33 9.95
CA VAL A 331 26.20 15.66 8.53
C VAL A 331 25.22 16.80 8.22
N HIS A 332 25.61 17.69 7.31
CA HIS A 332 24.73 18.72 6.79
C HIS A 332 23.97 18.22 5.57
N TYR A 333 22.66 18.47 5.54
CA TYR A 333 21.77 18.12 4.43
C TYR A 333 21.11 19.37 3.88
N GLU A 334 21.27 19.60 2.59
CA GLU A 334 20.53 20.62 1.86
C GLU A 334 19.19 20.04 1.39
N TRP A 335 18.10 20.66 1.82
CA TRP A 335 16.71 20.31 1.47
C TRP A 335 16.09 21.36 0.53
N SER A 336 16.92 21.96 -0.31
CA SER A 336 16.52 22.70 -1.51
C SER A 336 17.32 22.23 -2.72
N LYS A 337 16.76 22.42 -3.91
CA LYS A 337 17.40 22.07 -5.17
C LYS A 337 16.89 22.98 -6.28
N ASP A 338 17.80 23.38 -7.17
CA ASP A 338 17.48 24.23 -8.33
C ASP A 338 16.69 25.50 -7.93
N GLY A 339 17.11 26.14 -6.83
CA GLY A 339 16.49 27.36 -6.31
C GLY A 339 15.16 27.15 -5.58
N ARG A 340 14.78 25.92 -5.25
CA ARG A 340 13.48 25.62 -4.62
C ARG A 340 13.61 24.67 -3.44
N GLY A 341 12.97 25.01 -2.32
CA GLY A 341 12.95 24.26 -1.08
C GLY A 341 11.57 23.74 -0.68
N ASN A 342 11.32 23.67 0.61
CA ASN A 342 10.07 23.22 1.23
C ASN A 342 9.34 24.39 1.90
N TYR A 343 8.05 24.19 2.17
CA TYR A 343 7.26 25.10 3.00
C TYR A 343 7.29 24.67 4.46
N TRP A 344 7.47 25.63 5.37
CA TRP A 344 7.59 25.42 6.82
C TRP A 344 6.66 26.37 7.56
N SER A 345 5.60 25.86 8.19
CA SER A 345 4.58 26.70 8.82
C SER A 345 5.06 27.50 10.04
N ASP A 346 6.21 27.12 10.61
CA ASP A 346 6.86 27.76 11.75
C ASP A 346 8.04 28.64 11.35
N ASN A 347 8.23 28.88 10.04
CA ASN A 347 9.26 29.78 9.53
C ASN A 347 8.68 31.20 9.38
N PRO A 348 9.04 32.16 10.26
CA PRO A 348 8.64 33.55 10.11
C PRO A 348 9.51 34.22 9.04
N SER A 349 9.13 34.07 7.77
CA SER A 349 9.92 34.56 6.64
C SER A 349 9.30 35.76 5.94
N PHE A 350 10.14 36.46 5.18
CA PHE A 350 9.77 37.52 4.26
C PHE A 350 10.33 37.18 2.88
N ASP A 351 9.68 37.71 1.86
CA ASP A 351 10.04 37.61 0.45
C ASP A 351 9.92 39.04 -0.09
N LEU A 352 11.08 39.71 -0.22
CA LEU A 352 11.18 41.12 -0.59
C LEU A 352 11.18 41.32 -2.10
N ASP A 353 11.56 40.32 -2.89
CA ASP A 353 11.58 40.38 -4.35
C ASP A 353 10.38 39.71 -5.04
N ASP A 354 9.45 39.16 -4.25
CA ASP A 354 8.14 38.61 -4.65
C ASP A 354 8.28 37.40 -5.60
N ASP A 355 9.31 36.57 -5.40
CA ASP A 355 9.58 35.38 -6.21
C ASP A 355 8.95 34.09 -5.65
N GLY A 356 8.31 34.18 -4.48
CA GLY A 356 7.66 33.08 -3.77
C GLY A 356 8.60 32.25 -2.88
N ILE A 357 9.87 32.64 -2.78
CA ILE A 357 10.91 32.02 -1.96
C ILE A 357 11.29 33.01 -0.85
N ALA A 358 11.52 32.49 0.35
CA ALA A 358 11.96 33.29 1.46
C ALA A 358 13.44 33.68 1.33
N ASP A 359 13.73 34.96 1.58
CA ASP A 359 15.09 35.55 1.50
C ASP A 359 16.09 34.98 2.51
N VAL A 360 15.62 34.22 3.49
CA VAL A 360 16.43 33.66 4.57
C VAL A 360 16.30 32.14 4.63
N ALA A 361 17.45 31.47 4.59
CA ALA A 361 17.53 30.03 4.74
C ALA A 361 16.94 29.54 6.07
N TYR A 362 16.14 28.48 6.01
CA TYR A 362 15.51 27.85 7.17
C TYR A 362 16.36 26.69 7.71
N ARG A 363 16.37 26.53 9.03
CA ARG A 363 17.07 25.44 9.73
C ARG A 363 16.14 24.83 10.77
N PRO A 364 15.55 23.65 10.52
CA PRO A 364 14.63 23.01 11.47
C PRO A 364 15.33 22.39 12.67
N ASN A 365 16.67 22.40 12.72
CA ASN A 365 17.45 21.85 13.82
C ASN A 365 18.42 22.90 14.36
N ASN A 366 18.46 23.06 15.67
CA ASN A 366 19.40 23.92 16.37
C ASN A 366 20.23 23.12 17.41
N ILE A 367 21.21 23.77 18.05
CA ILE A 367 22.10 23.09 19.01
C ILE A 367 21.35 22.66 20.29
N VAL A 368 20.30 23.39 20.67
CA VAL A 368 19.45 23.04 21.81
C VAL A 368 18.68 21.76 21.53
N ASP A 369 18.17 21.58 20.31
CA ASP A 369 17.49 20.35 19.90
C ASP A 369 18.43 19.14 20.02
N ARG A 370 19.69 19.29 19.61
CA ARG A 370 20.71 18.25 19.78
C ARG A 370 20.89 17.89 21.26
N VAL A 371 21.07 18.89 22.13
CA VAL A 371 21.21 18.65 23.58
C VAL A 371 19.99 17.94 24.15
N VAL A 372 18.79 18.37 23.78
CA VAL A 372 17.53 17.78 24.23
C VAL A 372 17.34 16.35 23.73
N TRP A 373 17.79 16.03 22.52
CA TRP A 373 17.69 14.68 21.96
C TRP A 373 18.77 13.73 22.49
N SER A 374 19.97 14.23 22.78
CA SER A 374 21.03 13.45 23.42
C SER A 374 20.76 13.24 24.91
N TYR A 375 20.17 14.23 25.59
CA TYR A 375 19.87 14.21 27.02
C TYR A 375 18.41 14.60 27.26
N PRO A 376 17.46 13.64 27.25
CA PRO A 376 16.03 13.94 27.38
C PRO A 376 15.64 14.75 28.63
N LEU A 377 16.39 14.61 29.74
CA LEU A 377 16.18 15.38 30.97
C LEU A 377 16.48 16.88 30.79
N ALA A 378 17.27 17.26 29.79
CA ALA A 378 17.56 18.67 29.48
C ALA A 378 16.31 19.45 29.04
N LYS A 379 15.19 18.79 28.73
CA LYS A 379 13.89 19.45 28.51
C LYS A 379 13.46 20.33 29.69
N LEU A 380 13.84 19.96 30.91
CA LEU A 380 13.58 20.74 32.13
C LEU A 380 14.31 22.09 32.14
N LEU A 381 15.34 22.24 31.30
CA LEU A 381 16.20 23.41 31.23
C LEU A 381 15.92 24.28 30.01
N LEU A 382 14.88 23.98 29.21
CA LEU A 382 14.60 24.68 27.95
C LEU A 382 14.43 26.20 28.11
N ALA A 383 13.83 26.62 29.23
CA ALA A 383 13.63 28.03 29.58
C ALA A 383 14.75 28.58 30.51
N SER A 384 15.86 27.86 30.66
CA SER A 384 16.97 28.32 31.49
C SER A 384 17.82 29.35 30.74
N PRO A 385 18.45 30.31 31.45
CA PRO A 385 19.39 31.27 30.86
C PRO A 385 20.55 30.61 30.09
N ALA A 386 20.95 29.39 30.49
CA ALA A 386 21.99 28.65 29.79
C ALA A 386 21.55 28.22 28.37
N MET A 387 20.29 27.80 28.20
CA MET A 387 19.75 27.45 26.89
C MET A 387 19.54 28.68 26.01
N GLU A 388 19.10 29.81 26.58
CA GLU A 388 19.00 31.08 25.84
C GLU A 388 20.35 31.59 25.37
N THR A 389 21.37 31.56 26.25
CA THR A 389 22.75 31.94 25.90
C THR A 389 23.29 31.07 24.77
N LEU A 390 22.99 29.76 24.80
CA LEU A 390 23.40 28.84 23.76
C LEU A 390 22.72 29.14 22.41
N ARG A 391 21.42 29.47 22.40
CA ARG A 391 20.71 29.93 21.19
C ARG A 391 21.31 31.22 20.64
N PHE A 392 21.57 32.19 21.52
CA PHE A 392 22.17 33.47 21.12
C PHE A 392 23.57 33.27 20.52
N ALA A 393 24.44 32.52 21.20
CA ALA A 393 25.78 32.22 20.69
C ALA A 393 25.74 31.55 19.32
N GLN A 394 24.83 30.61 19.11
CA GLN A 394 24.64 29.97 17.80
C GLN A 394 24.18 30.96 16.71
N SER A 395 23.33 31.94 17.05
CA SER A 395 22.90 32.97 16.09
C SER A 395 24.06 33.86 15.62
N GLN A 396 25.05 34.11 16.49
CA GLN A 396 26.21 34.96 16.20
C GLN A 396 27.37 34.19 15.55
N PHE A 397 27.48 32.88 15.80
CA PHE A 397 28.59 32.05 15.33
C PHE A 397 28.06 30.81 14.58
N PRO A 398 27.75 30.94 13.28
CA PRO A 398 27.27 29.83 12.46
C PRO A 398 28.23 28.63 12.38
N THR A 399 29.52 28.79 12.66
CA THR A 399 30.47 27.67 12.69
C THR A 399 30.23 26.69 13.83
N LEU A 400 29.36 27.01 14.80
CA LEU A 400 29.01 26.14 15.93
C LEU A 400 27.84 25.17 15.62
N TYR A 401 27.29 25.15 14.40
CA TYR A 401 26.24 24.19 14.03
C TYR A 401 26.79 22.76 13.98
N PRO A 402 26.21 21.81 14.73
CA PRO A 402 26.74 20.45 14.84
C PRO A 402 26.36 19.50 13.69
N GLY A 403 26.11 20.00 12.47
CA GLY A 403 25.37 19.28 11.44
C GLY A 403 23.86 19.55 11.50
N GLY A 404 23.09 19.04 10.54
CA GLY A 404 21.64 19.24 10.48
C GLY A 404 21.09 19.54 9.10
N VAL A 405 19.79 19.77 9.02
CA VAL A 405 19.12 20.19 7.79
C VAL A 405 19.23 21.70 7.61
N ILE A 406 19.48 22.12 6.38
CA ILE A 406 19.31 23.50 5.91
C ILE A 406 18.41 23.45 4.69
N ASP A 407 17.48 24.39 4.61
CA ASP A 407 16.71 24.68 3.40
C ASP A 407 17.09 26.09 2.96
N SER A 408 17.89 26.18 1.90
CA SER A 408 18.40 27.46 1.40
C SER A 408 17.37 28.27 0.59
N HIS A 409 16.26 27.66 0.16
CA HIS A 409 15.23 28.30 -0.66
C HIS A 409 13.81 27.96 -0.15
N PRO A 410 13.49 28.28 1.13
CA PRO A 410 12.21 27.88 1.69
C PRO A 410 11.05 28.59 0.97
N LEU A 411 9.94 27.88 0.77
CA LEU A 411 8.75 28.43 0.11
C LEU A 411 7.97 29.33 1.06
N ILE A 412 7.44 30.45 0.55
CA ILE A 412 6.56 31.37 1.32
C ILE A 412 5.16 30.80 1.54
N ALA A 413 4.66 30.01 0.60
CA ALA A 413 3.34 29.41 0.66
C ALA A 413 3.41 27.89 0.51
N PRO A 414 2.48 27.13 1.14
CA PRO A 414 2.43 25.70 0.94
C PRO A 414 2.09 25.38 -0.53
N PRO A 415 2.70 24.34 -1.11
CA PRO A 415 2.21 23.75 -2.35
C PRO A 415 0.71 23.41 -2.26
N PRO A 416 0.00 23.32 -3.41
CA PRO A 416 -1.39 22.88 -3.45
C PRO A 416 -1.60 21.56 -2.70
N LEU A 417 -2.80 21.37 -2.14
CA LEU A 417 -3.15 20.10 -1.50
C LEU A 417 -2.94 18.95 -2.49
N PRO A 418 -2.18 17.91 -2.11
CA PRO A 418 -1.71 16.94 -3.08
C PRO A 418 -2.77 15.90 -3.46
N THR A 419 -3.77 15.71 -2.59
CA THR A 419 -4.94 14.85 -2.80
C THR A 419 -6.05 15.26 -1.84
N LYS A 420 -7.26 14.70 -2.00
CA LYS A 420 -8.38 14.93 -1.08
C LYS A 420 -8.29 13.99 0.11
N LEU A 421 -8.56 14.48 1.32
CA LEU A 421 -8.79 13.59 2.46
C LEU A 421 -10.06 12.78 2.22
N PRO A 422 -10.14 11.56 2.77
CA PRO A 422 -11.43 10.88 2.89
C PRO A 422 -12.40 11.78 3.66
N ASP A 423 -13.68 11.77 3.26
CA ASP A 423 -14.72 12.46 4.01
C ASP A 423 -14.65 11.99 5.47
N ALA A 424 -14.68 12.94 6.41
CA ALA A 424 -14.79 12.61 7.81
C ALA A 424 -16.11 11.86 7.97
N ARG A 425 -16.06 10.52 8.04
CA ARG A 425 -17.24 9.72 8.35
C ARG A 425 -17.72 10.25 9.70
N THR A 426 -18.88 10.91 9.70
CA THR A 426 -19.63 11.21 10.91
C THR A 426 -19.81 9.89 11.62
N GLY A 427 -19.07 9.66 12.71
CA GLY A 427 -19.24 8.47 13.52
C GLY A 427 -20.71 8.35 13.89
N THR A 428 -21.32 7.22 13.52
CA THR A 428 -22.59 6.76 14.07
C THR A 428 -22.29 5.54 14.92
#